data_AF-A0A6B2CU65-F1
#
_entry.id   AF-A0A6B2CU65-F1
#
_cell.length_a   1.000
_cell.length_b   1.000
_cell.length_c   1.000
_cell.angle_alpha   90.00
_cell.angle_beta   90.00
_cell.angle_gamma   90.00
#
_symmetry.space_group_name_H-M   'P 1'
#
loop_
_entity.id
_entity.type
_entity.pdbx_description
1 polymer ?
#
loop_
_entity_poly.entity_id
_entity_poly.type
_entity_poly.pdbx_seq_one_letter_code
_entity_poly.pdbx_strand_id
1 'polypeptide(L)'
;EIILTSRNAAEARQNVIKYVKDVITKLKGYQFEIDDLIIWKTLDKELEEYKAHPPHVSAALLLKKRGYRVGKGTTVGYVVVKGGEKVSERAVPYILLDDPKRIDVDYYVEKQIIPAALRIAEVVGVKEGDLKTGRAEKSLLDFL
;
A
#
# COMPACT_ATOMS: atom_id res chain seq x y z
N GLU A 1 8.03 1.08 18.57
CA GLU A 1 7.94 2.03 19.70
C GLU A 1 6.74 1.77 20.58
N ILE A 2 5.51 2.01 20.10
CA ILE A 2 4.25 1.88 20.88
C ILE A 2 4.19 0.64 21.78
N ILE A 3 4.47 -0.55 21.24
CA ILE A 3 4.43 -1.81 21.99
C ILE A 3 5.44 -1.83 23.15
N LEU A 4 6.66 -1.33 22.91
CA LEU A 4 7.76 -1.36 23.88
C LEU A 4 7.60 -0.29 24.98
N THR A 5 6.88 0.78 24.70
CA THR A 5 6.62 1.89 25.64
C THR A 5 5.35 1.70 26.45
N SER A 6 4.52 0.71 26.12
CA SER A 6 3.29 0.40 26.86
C SER A 6 3.57 -0.36 28.16
N ARG A 7 2.75 -0.14 29.20
CA ARG A 7 2.95 -0.77 30.52
C ARG A 7 2.68 -2.27 30.51
N ASN A 8 1.77 -2.71 29.65
CA ASN A 8 1.38 -4.11 29.51
C ASN A 8 0.81 -4.39 28.10
N ALA A 9 0.59 -5.68 27.80
CA ALA A 9 0.12 -6.13 26.49
C ALA A 9 -1.27 -5.60 26.11
N ALA A 10 -2.18 -5.41 27.08
CA ALA A 10 -3.52 -4.89 26.80
C ALA A 10 -3.47 -3.42 26.35
N GLU A 11 -2.67 -2.60 27.04
CA GLU A 11 -2.41 -1.21 26.66
C GLU A 11 -1.70 -1.14 25.29
N ALA A 12 -0.69 -1.98 25.07
CA ALA A 12 0.02 -2.07 23.79
C ALA A 12 -0.95 -2.36 22.63
N ARG A 13 -1.83 -3.35 22.81
CA ARG A 13 -2.84 -3.73 21.82
C ARG A 13 -3.76 -2.54 21.48
N GLN A 14 -4.30 -1.85 22.48
CA GLN A 14 -5.19 -0.71 22.28
C GLN A 14 -4.48 0.44 21.56
N ASN A 15 -3.27 0.79 22.00
CA ASN A 15 -2.51 1.89 21.41
C ASN A 15 -2.12 1.61 19.95
N VAL A 16 -1.72 0.37 19.63
CA VAL A 16 -1.42 -0.03 18.25
C VAL A 16 -2.66 0.05 17.37
N ILE A 17 -3.80 -0.49 17.82
CA ILE A 17 -5.05 -0.43 17.06
C ILE A 17 -5.43 1.03 16.77
N LYS A 18 -5.36 1.90 17.79
CA LYS A 18 -5.65 3.32 17.65
C LYS A 18 -4.73 3.98 16.62
N TYR A 19 -3.43 3.80 16.76
CA TYR A 19 -2.44 4.39 15.85
C TYR A 19 -2.66 3.96 14.40
N VAL A 20 -2.83 2.66 14.15
CA VAL A 20 -3.03 2.14 12.80
C VAL A 20 -4.34 2.68 12.21
N LYS A 21 -5.42 2.76 12.99
CA LYS A 21 -6.69 3.36 12.53
C LYS A 21 -6.55 4.84 12.22
N ASP A 22 -5.77 5.59 12.99
CA ASP A 22 -5.51 7.00 12.73
C ASP A 22 -4.73 7.18 11.42
N VAL A 23 -3.73 6.34 11.15
CA VAL A 23 -2.99 6.31 9.87
C VAL A 23 -3.92 6.00 8.71
N ILE A 24 -4.76 4.97 8.84
CA ILE A 24 -5.75 4.59 7.80
C ILE A 24 -6.74 5.75 7.55
N THR A 25 -7.19 6.42 8.60
CA THR A 25 -8.13 7.54 8.50
C THR A 25 -7.52 8.71 7.76
N LYS A 26 -6.28 9.09 8.08
CA LYS A 26 -5.52 10.13 7.37
C LYS A 26 -5.33 9.77 5.90
N LEU A 27 -4.93 8.53 5.61
CA LEU A 27 -4.71 8.06 4.25
C LEU A 27 -6.01 8.11 3.43
N LYS A 28 -7.14 7.65 3.99
CA LYS A 28 -8.46 7.73 3.35
C LYS A 28 -8.97 9.16 3.19
N GLY A 29 -8.53 10.07 4.05
CA GLY A 29 -8.75 11.51 3.93
C GLY A 29 -7.84 12.20 2.91
N TYR A 30 -6.99 11.47 2.18
CA TYR A 30 -5.94 12.01 1.29
C TYR A 30 -4.98 12.99 2.00
N GLN A 31 -4.73 12.74 3.29
CA GLN A 31 -3.79 13.50 4.11
C GLN A 31 -2.46 12.73 4.17
N PHE A 32 -1.71 12.80 3.08
CA PHE A 32 -0.40 12.15 2.94
C PHE A 32 0.49 12.93 1.98
N GLU A 33 1.81 12.77 2.13
CA GLU A 33 2.77 13.15 1.10
C GLU A 33 2.93 11.99 0.11
N ILE A 34 3.06 12.28 -1.18
CA ILE A 34 3.17 11.23 -2.22
C ILE A 34 4.40 10.36 -1.98
N ASP A 35 5.49 10.96 -1.49
CA ASP A 35 6.77 10.30 -1.23
C ASP A 35 6.63 9.09 -0.29
N ASP A 36 5.70 9.15 0.67
CA ASP A 36 5.41 8.06 1.61
C ASP A 36 4.74 6.85 0.94
N LEU A 37 4.19 7.03 -0.26
CA LEU A 37 3.47 6.01 -1.02
C LEU A 37 4.26 5.47 -2.22
N ILE A 38 5.45 6.01 -2.49
CA ILE A 38 6.29 5.53 -3.59
C ILE A 38 6.88 4.17 -3.23
N ILE A 39 6.57 3.18 -4.06
CA ILE A 39 7.16 1.85 -3.98
C ILE A 39 8.39 1.84 -4.88
N TRP A 40 9.56 1.69 -4.27
CA TRP A 40 10.83 1.62 -4.98
C TRP A 40 11.22 0.16 -5.26
N LYS A 41 11.54 -0.15 -6.52
CA LYS A 41 12.09 -1.45 -6.88
C LYS A 41 13.11 -1.35 -8.00
N THR A 42 14.24 -2.03 -7.83
CA THR A 42 15.29 -2.12 -8.84
C THR A 42 15.00 -3.24 -9.83
N LEU A 43 15.19 -2.94 -11.12
CA LEU A 43 15.17 -3.93 -12.19
C LEU A 43 16.42 -4.81 -12.10
N ASP A 44 16.23 -6.10 -11.88
CA ASP A 44 17.29 -7.10 -11.81
C ASP A 44 17.72 -7.63 -13.19
N LYS A 45 16.94 -7.32 -14.23
CA LYS A 45 17.12 -7.78 -15.62
C LYS A 45 16.80 -6.67 -16.61
N GLU A 46 17.15 -6.88 -17.88
CA GLU A 46 16.67 -6.00 -18.93
C GLU A 46 15.17 -6.15 -19.15
N LEU A 47 14.51 -5.10 -19.63
CA LEU A 47 13.04 -5.08 -19.75
C LEU A 47 12.51 -6.18 -20.68
N GLU A 48 13.28 -6.52 -21.71
CA GLU A 48 12.97 -7.56 -22.69
C GLU A 48 13.11 -8.99 -22.11
N GLU A 49 13.86 -9.16 -21.03
CA GLU A 49 14.10 -10.48 -20.41
C GLU A 49 12.96 -10.91 -19.46
N TYR A 50 12.07 -9.98 -19.10
CA TYR A 50 10.94 -10.26 -18.23
C TYR A 50 9.82 -10.99 -18.97
N LYS A 51 9.56 -12.25 -18.58
CA LYS A 51 8.43 -13.05 -19.08
C LYS A 51 7.06 -12.60 -18.56
N ALA A 52 7.05 -11.92 -17.41
CA ALA A 52 5.87 -11.39 -16.77
C ALA A 52 6.11 -9.92 -16.44
N HIS A 53 5.04 -9.12 -16.35
CA HIS A 53 5.12 -7.70 -16.06
C HIS A 53 4.62 -7.42 -14.65
N PRO A 54 5.43 -7.64 -13.60
CA PRO A 54 5.08 -7.17 -12.27
C PRO A 54 4.97 -5.63 -12.25
N PRO A 55 4.42 -5.03 -11.18
CA PRO A 55 4.17 -3.59 -11.10
C PRO A 55 5.35 -2.69 -11.49
N HIS A 56 6.53 -2.94 -10.92
CA HIS A 56 7.74 -2.16 -11.22
C HIS A 56 8.21 -2.28 -12.67
N VAL A 57 8.05 -3.44 -13.32
CA VAL A 57 8.37 -3.64 -14.74
C VAL A 57 7.34 -2.93 -15.62
N SER A 58 6.06 -2.98 -15.26
CA SER A 58 4.99 -2.27 -15.98
C SER A 58 5.20 -0.75 -15.93
N ALA A 59 5.55 -0.23 -14.74
CA ALA A 59 5.94 1.16 -14.57
C ALA A 59 7.18 1.52 -15.40
N ALA A 60 8.20 0.65 -15.41
CA ALA A 60 9.40 0.86 -16.23
C ALA A 60 9.08 0.90 -17.74
N LEU A 61 8.23 0.00 -18.24
CA LEU A 61 7.80 0.00 -19.63
C LEU A 61 7.05 1.29 -19.99
N LEU A 62 6.25 1.83 -19.07
CA LEU A 62 5.59 3.12 -19.25
C LEU A 62 6.61 4.28 -19.30
N LEU A 63 7.62 4.28 -18.44
CA LEU A 63 8.73 5.24 -18.51
C LEU A 63 9.45 5.17 -19.87
N LYS A 64 9.79 3.96 -20.33
CA LYS A 64 10.43 3.73 -21.63
C LYS A 64 9.58 4.28 -22.77
N LYS A 65 8.27 4.04 -22.74
CA LYS A 65 7.31 4.57 -23.73
C LYS A 65 7.26 6.11 -23.73
N ARG A 66 7.52 6.74 -22.59
CA ARG A 66 7.61 8.21 -22.44
C ARG A 66 9.00 8.78 -22.73
N GLY A 67 9.93 7.97 -23.23
CA GLY A 67 11.26 8.40 -23.66
C GLY A 67 12.34 8.39 -22.56
N TYR A 68 12.02 7.92 -21.35
CA TYR A 68 13.01 7.77 -20.30
C TYR A 68 13.92 6.57 -20.56
N ARG A 69 15.21 6.72 -20.23
CA ARG A 69 16.17 5.61 -20.24
C ARG A 69 15.99 4.79 -18.97
N VAL A 70 15.58 3.55 -19.14
CA VAL A 70 15.39 2.56 -18.07
C VAL A 70 15.90 1.22 -18.57
N GLY A 71 16.55 0.48 -17.68
CA GLY A 71 17.14 -0.84 -17.98
C GLY A 71 17.60 -1.51 -16.69
N LYS A 72 18.33 -2.63 -16.83
CA LYS A 72 18.85 -3.36 -15.67
C LYS A 72 19.62 -2.42 -14.72
N GLY A 73 19.39 -2.59 -13.41
CA GLY A 73 19.98 -1.76 -12.36
C GLY A 73 19.26 -0.43 -12.11
N THR A 74 18.28 -0.04 -12.93
CA THR A 74 17.47 1.16 -12.67
C THR A 74 16.51 0.91 -11.52
N THR A 75 16.50 1.80 -10.53
CA THR A 75 15.47 1.81 -9.47
C THR A 75 14.25 2.60 -9.94
N VAL A 76 13.11 1.93 -10.02
CA VAL A 76 11.85 2.49 -10.48
C VAL A 76 10.97 2.76 -9.26
N GLY A 77 10.61 4.03 -9.07
CA GLY A 77 9.59 4.46 -8.12
C GLY A 77 8.23 4.48 -8.81
N TYR A 78 7.24 3.84 -8.22
CA TYR A 78 5.87 3.84 -8.73
C TYR A 78 4.86 3.89 -7.61
N VAL A 79 3.66 4.36 -7.94
CA VAL A 79 2.48 4.32 -7.07
C VAL A 79 1.42 3.41 -7.69
N VAL A 80 0.49 2.93 -6.87
CA VAL A 80 -0.65 2.15 -7.35
C VAL A 80 -1.89 3.04 -7.42
N VAL A 81 -2.46 3.17 -8.61
CA VAL A 81 -3.67 3.98 -8.87
C VAL A 81 -4.93 3.12 -8.97
N LYS A 82 -6.09 3.76 -8.94
CA LYS A 82 -7.41 3.12 -9.14
C LYS A 82 -7.64 2.71 -10.59
N GLY A 83 -8.62 1.83 -10.80
CA GLY A 83 -8.98 1.26 -12.11
C GLY A 83 -8.13 0.04 -12.46
N GLY A 84 -8.43 -0.68 -13.54
CA GLY A 84 -7.69 -1.90 -13.92
C GLY A 84 -7.93 -3.09 -12.96
N GLU A 85 -7.69 -4.31 -13.45
CA GLU A 85 -7.91 -5.53 -12.64
C GLU A 85 -6.65 -5.95 -11.92
N LYS A 86 -5.49 -5.82 -12.58
CA LYS A 86 -4.21 -6.28 -12.04
C LYS A 86 -3.42 -5.12 -11.47
N VAL A 87 -2.75 -5.33 -10.33
CA VAL A 87 -1.86 -4.32 -9.72
C VAL A 87 -0.79 -3.81 -10.70
N SER A 88 -0.34 -4.66 -11.63
CA SER A 88 0.60 -4.28 -12.69
C SER A 88 0.06 -3.23 -13.64
N GLU A 89 -1.23 -3.30 -14.01
CA GLU A 89 -1.89 -2.31 -14.87
C GLU A 89 -2.09 -0.97 -14.16
N ARG A 90 -2.11 -1.03 -12.83
CA ARG A 90 -2.30 0.10 -11.93
C ARG A 90 -1.01 0.77 -11.48
N ALA A 91 0.13 0.22 -11.87
CA ALA A 91 1.43 0.72 -11.47
C ALA A 91 1.83 1.91 -12.36
N VAL A 92 1.82 3.11 -11.80
CA VAL A 92 2.18 4.34 -12.50
C VAL A 92 3.47 4.89 -11.90
N PRO A 93 4.51 5.20 -12.71
CA PRO A 93 5.70 5.88 -12.21
C PRO A 93 5.31 7.17 -11.50
N TYR A 94 5.84 7.41 -10.30
CA TYR A 94 5.39 8.54 -9.47
C TYR A 94 5.57 9.89 -10.18
N ILE A 95 6.62 10.04 -11.01
CA ILE A 95 6.87 11.24 -11.81
C ILE A 95 5.80 11.51 -12.89
N LEU A 96 4.99 10.50 -13.23
CA LEU A 96 3.91 10.61 -14.22
C LEU A 96 2.52 10.71 -13.55
N LEU A 97 2.47 10.74 -12.21
CA LEU A 97 1.24 10.98 -11.48
C LEU A 97 0.88 12.48 -11.59
N ASP A 98 -0.33 12.74 -12.07
CA ASP A 98 -0.87 14.09 -12.30
C ASP A 98 -1.82 14.55 -11.17
N ASP A 99 -2.54 13.62 -10.57
CA ASP A 99 -3.47 13.87 -9.47
C ASP A 99 -3.32 12.81 -8.36
N PRO A 100 -2.95 13.19 -7.12
CA PRO A 100 -2.88 12.29 -5.97
C PRO A 100 -4.18 11.54 -5.69
N LYS A 101 -5.35 12.09 -6.06
CA LYS A 101 -6.65 11.42 -5.85
C LYS A 101 -6.84 10.16 -6.68
N ARG A 102 -5.99 9.94 -7.69
CA ARG A 102 -5.96 8.71 -8.47
C ARG A 102 -5.37 7.54 -7.71
N ILE A 103 -4.60 7.78 -6.63
CA ILE A 103 -3.99 6.73 -5.82
C ILE A 103 -5.07 5.82 -5.24
N ASP A 104 -4.87 4.52 -5.34
CA ASP A 104 -5.73 3.51 -4.73
C ASP A 104 -5.37 3.35 -3.25
N VAL A 105 -5.97 4.20 -2.42
CA VAL A 105 -5.75 4.18 -0.97
C VAL A 105 -6.06 2.81 -0.36
N ASP A 106 -7.11 2.12 -0.84
CA ASP A 106 -7.50 0.83 -0.29
C ASP A 106 -6.43 -0.24 -0.55
N TYR A 107 -5.74 -0.19 -1.70
CA TYR A 107 -4.57 -1.03 -1.94
C TYR A 107 -3.48 -0.84 -0.86
N TYR A 108 -3.13 0.39 -0.50
CA TYR A 108 -2.10 0.63 0.52
C TYR A 108 -2.57 0.21 1.91
N VAL A 109 -3.83 0.45 2.26
CA VAL A 109 -4.42 -0.01 3.53
C VAL A 109 -4.35 -1.53 3.63
N GLU A 110 -4.88 -2.24 2.63
CA GLU A 110 -5.06 -3.69 2.69
C GLU A 110 -3.80 -4.49 2.39
N LYS A 111 -2.97 -4.03 1.44
CA LYS A 111 -1.81 -4.79 0.97
C LYS A 111 -0.50 -4.36 1.63
N GLN A 112 -0.47 -3.22 2.33
CA GLN A 112 0.75 -2.72 2.95
C GLN A 112 0.59 -2.42 4.44
N ILE A 113 -0.26 -1.46 4.82
CA ILE A 113 -0.35 -0.96 6.21
C ILE A 113 -0.80 -2.06 7.16
N ILE A 114 -1.93 -2.73 6.87
CA ILE A 114 -2.45 -3.79 7.74
C ILE A 114 -1.46 -4.97 7.84
N PRO A 115 -0.95 -5.55 6.73
CA PRO A 115 0.03 -6.62 6.82
C PRO A 115 1.34 -6.22 7.52
N ALA A 116 1.80 -4.98 7.39
CA ALA A 116 2.97 -4.50 8.10
C ALA A 116 2.73 -4.37 9.61
N ALA A 117 1.56 -3.85 10.01
CA ALA A 117 1.19 -3.75 11.41
C ALA A 117 1.05 -5.14 12.07
N LEU A 118 0.35 -6.08 11.41
CA LEU A 118 0.10 -7.41 11.96
C LEU A 118 1.37 -8.21 12.20
N ARG A 119 2.36 -8.12 11.29
CA ARG A 119 3.68 -8.77 11.45
C ARG A 119 4.35 -8.51 12.80
N ILE A 120 4.02 -7.39 13.45
CA ILE A 120 4.56 -7.01 14.76
C ILE A 120 3.48 -7.12 15.84
N ALA A 121 2.27 -6.68 15.55
CA ALA A 121 1.21 -6.50 16.54
C ALA A 121 0.48 -7.80 16.95
N GLU A 122 0.63 -8.88 16.17
CA GLU A 122 0.09 -10.19 16.53
C GLU A 122 0.63 -10.68 17.89
N VAL A 123 1.86 -10.31 18.26
CA VAL A 123 2.47 -10.69 19.55
C VAL A 123 1.74 -10.10 20.76
N VAL A 124 0.99 -9.01 20.57
CA VAL A 124 0.13 -8.39 21.59
C VAL A 124 -1.36 -8.67 21.33
N GLY A 125 -1.67 -9.62 20.45
CA GLY A 125 -3.02 -10.11 20.19
C GLY A 125 -3.87 -9.20 19.29
N VAL A 126 -3.28 -8.34 18.47
CA VAL A 126 -4.00 -7.63 17.41
C VAL A 126 -4.34 -8.59 16.28
N LYS A 127 -5.58 -8.57 15.81
CA LYS A 127 -6.07 -9.35 14.68
C LYS A 127 -6.42 -8.42 13.52
N GLU A 128 -6.48 -8.98 12.31
CA GLU A 128 -6.82 -8.20 11.10
C GLU A 128 -8.17 -7.46 11.23
N GLY A 129 -9.18 -8.13 11.81
CA GLY A 129 -10.50 -7.54 12.06
C GLY A 129 -10.49 -6.37 13.04
N ASP A 130 -9.48 -6.25 13.90
CA ASP A 130 -9.34 -5.09 14.78
C ASP A 130 -8.92 -3.82 14.01
N LEU A 131 -8.23 -4.00 12.89
CA LEU A 131 -7.62 -2.93 12.08
C LEU A 131 -8.48 -2.54 10.88
N LYS A 132 -9.20 -3.50 10.29
CA LYS A 132 -10.16 -3.21 9.22
C LYS A 132 -11.30 -2.36 9.78
N THR A 133 -11.33 -1.09 9.40
CA THR A 133 -12.54 -0.27 9.56
C THR A 133 -13.53 -0.70 8.47
N GLY A 134 -14.27 -1.77 8.73
CA GLY A 134 -15.50 -2.01 8.00
C GLY A 134 -16.58 -1.07 8.55
N ARG A 135 -17.28 -0.37 7.65
CA ARG A 135 -18.74 -0.43 7.71
C ARG A 135 -19.04 -1.91 7.97
N ALA A 136 -19.83 -2.24 8.98
CA ALA A 136 -20.44 -3.57 9.02
C ALA A 136 -20.91 -3.84 7.59
N GLU A 137 -20.33 -4.84 6.91
CA GLU A 137 -21.01 -5.42 5.77
C GLU A 137 -22.34 -5.83 6.36
N LYS A 138 -23.38 -5.05 6.06
CA LYS A 138 -24.72 -5.43 6.49
C LYS A 138 -24.92 -6.80 5.92
N SER A 139 -24.96 -7.78 6.80
CA SER A 139 -25.29 -9.13 6.41
C SER A 139 -26.68 -9.09 5.78
N LEU A 140 -26.99 -9.94 4.80
CA LEU A 140 -28.38 -10.14 4.38
C LEU A 140 -29.29 -10.49 5.57
N LEU A 141 -28.71 -10.99 6.66
CA LEU A 141 -29.37 -11.24 7.95
C LEU A 141 -29.74 -9.97 8.73
N ASP A 142 -29.15 -8.81 8.41
CA ASP A 142 -29.53 -7.52 9.03
C ASP A 142 -30.80 -6.92 8.40
N PHE A 143 -31.33 -7.56 7.35
CA PHE A 143 -32.55 -7.16 6.63
C PHE A 143 -33.68 -8.23 6.69
N LEU A 144 -33.46 -9.34 7.39
CA LEU A 144 -34.44 -10.40 7.68
C LEU A 144 -34.98 -10.23 9.10
#